data_AF-A0AAV6KVZ8-F1
#
_entry.id   AF-A0AAV6KVZ8-F1
#
_cell.length_a   1.000
_cell.length_b   1.000
_cell.length_c   1.000
_cell.angle_alpha   90.00
_cell.angle_beta   90.00
_cell.angle_gamma   90.00
#
_symmetry.space_group_name_H-M   'P 1'
#
loop_
_entity.id
_entity.type
_entity.pdbx_description
1 polymer ?
#
loop_
_entity_poly.entity_id
_entity_poly.type
_entity_poly.pdbx_seq_one_letter_code
_entity_poly.pdbx_strand_id
1 'polypeptide(L)'
;MSFQSQGYIVLESFSSPEEVNEMRSRMDQLLDEFDCSSSASIFSTKNQKNTTDDYFFDSAEKVSFFFEGISQSIFPKSIFARRH
;
A
#
# COMPACT_ATOMS: atom_id res chain seq x y z
N MET A 1 -18.36 -9.44 -24.28
CA MET A 1 -18.10 -10.25 -23.08
C MET A 1 -18.68 -9.48 -21.89
N SER A 2 -19.45 -10.15 -21.03
CA SER A 2 -20.24 -9.52 -19.96
C SER A 2 -19.53 -9.67 -18.62
N PHE A 3 -19.71 -8.71 -17.70
CA PHE A 3 -19.29 -8.83 -16.29
C PHE A 3 -19.68 -10.19 -15.69
N GLN A 4 -20.88 -10.69 -16.03
CA GLN A 4 -21.41 -11.96 -15.56
C GLN A 4 -20.57 -13.18 -15.94
N SER A 5 -19.82 -13.14 -17.05
CA SER A 5 -18.99 -14.26 -17.50
C SER A 5 -17.53 -14.14 -17.09
N GLN A 6 -17.07 -12.97 -16.65
CA GLN A 6 -15.65 -12.71 -16.37
C GLN A 6 -15.37 -12.36 -14.90
N GLY A 7 -16.40 -11.97 -14.13
CA GLY A 7 -16.24 -11.61 -12.72
C GLY A 7 -15.61 -10.23 -12.47
N TYR A 8 -15.26 -9.51 -13.53
CA TYR A 8 -14.76 -8.14 -13.48
C TYR A 8 -15.19 -7.36 -14.73
N ILE A 9 -15.10 -6.04 -14.66
CA ILE A 9 -15.35 -5.13 -15.78
C ILE A 9 -14.25 -4.06 -15.81
N VAL A 10 -13.79 -3.70 -16.99
CA VAL A 10 -12.81 -2.61 -17.18
C VAL A 10 -13.59 -1.36 -17.57
N LEU A 11 -13.47 -0.32 -16.76
CA LEU A 11 -14.04 0.99 -17.02
C LEU A 11 -12.91 1.96 -17.33
N GLU A 12 -12.80 2.36 -18.59
CA GLU A 12 -11.82 3.35 -19.00
C GLU A 12 -12.22 4.75 -18.51
N SER A 13 -11.23 5.55 -18.13
CA SER A 13 -11.43 6.94 -17.67
C SER A 13 -12.43 7.09 -16.52
N PHE A 14 -12.53 6.08 -15.64
CA PHE A 14 -13.42 6.11 -14.47
C PHE A 14 -13.15 7.30 -13.54
N SER A 15 -11.87 7.66 -13.38
CA SER A 15 -11.45 8.83 -12.61
C SER A 15 -10.75 9.83 -13.52
N SER A 16 -10.96 11.10 -13.23
CA SER A 16 -10.29 12.21 -13.88
C SER A 16 -8.80 12.26 -13.52
N PRO A 17 -7.94 12.89 -14.34
CA PRO A 17 -6.54 13.11 -14.01
C PRO A 17 -6.34 13.90 -12.70
N GLU A 18 -7.28 14.78 -12.37
CA GLU A 18 -7.26 15.60 -11.15
C GLU A 18 -7.48 14.73 -9.90
N GLU A 19 -8.54 13.92 -9.88
CA GLU A 19 -8.82 12.99 -8.76
C GLU A 19 -7.65 12.02 -8.53
N VAL A 20 -7.02 11.55 -9.61
CA VAL A 20 -5.83 10.69 -9.51
C VAL A 20 -4.64 11.43 -8.88
N ASN A 21 -4.45 12.71 -9.22
CA ASN A 21 -3.39 13.53 -8.64
C ASN A 21 -3.65 13.88 -7.17
N GLU A 22 -4.89 14.19 -6.80
CA GLU A 22 -5.29 14.42 -5.41
C GLU A 22 -5.03 13.18 -4.54
N MET A 23 -5.42 12.00 -5.03
CA MET A 23 -5.16 10.73 -4.35
C MET A 23 -3.67 10.48 -4.15
N ARG A 24 -2.83 10.74 -5.16
CA ARG A 24 -1.37 10.62 -5.02
C ARG A 24 -0.80 11.60 -4.00
N SER A 25 -1.20 12.87 -4.08
CA SER A 25 -0.75 13.92 -3.16
C SER A 25 -1.10 13.58 -1.71
N ARG A 26 -2.30 13.05 -1.46
CA ARG A 26 -2.69 12.60 -0.13
C ARG A 26 -1.86 11.42 0.36
N MET A 27 -1.51 10.49 -0.53
CA MET A 27 -0.63 9.37 -0.19
C MET A 27 0.78 9.87 0.17
N ASP A 28 1.33 10.83 -0.55
CA ASP A 28 2.64 11.42 -0.26
C ASP A 28 2.66 12.05 1.15
N GLN A 29 1.62 12.80 1.51
CA GLN A 29 1.47 13.35 2.87
C GLN A 29 1.41 12.26 3.94
N LEU A 30 0.65 11.19 3.69
CA LEU A 30 0.54 10.07 4.62
C LEU A 30 1.89 9.37 4.83
N LEU A 31 2.71 9.26 3.78
CA LEU A 31 4.06 8.70 3.86
C LEU A 31 5.03 9.62 4.60
N ASP A 32 4.94 10.93 4.39
CA ASP A 32 5.76 11.92 5.10
C ASP A 32 5.44 11.95 6.60
N GLU A 33 4.18 11.78 6.97
CA GLU A 33 3.71 11.69 8.36
C GLU A 33 3.96 10.31 9.00
N PHE A 34 4.22 9.27 8.21
CA PHE A 34 4.35 7.91 8.70
C PHE A 34 5.71 7.62 9.35
N ASP A 35 5.67 7.34 10.66
CA ASP A 35 6.86 6.89 11.39
C ASP A 35 7.06 5.37 11.28
N CYS A 36 7.93 4.97 10.36
CA CYS A 36 8.35 3.58 10.13
C CYS A 36 8.91 2.88 11.38
N SER A 37 9.38 3.62 12.40
CA SER A 37 9.97 3.03 13.60
C SER A 37 8.92 2.47 14.59
N SER A 38 7.67 2.92 14.48
CA SER A 38 6.62 2.66 15.47
C SER A 38 5.69 1.48 15.12
N SER A 39 5.57 1.12 13.84
CA SER A 39 4.48 0.24 13.39
C SER A 39 4.72 -0.52 12.07
N ALA A 40 5.96 -0.61 11.59
CA ALA A 40 6.26 -1.33 10.35
C ALA A 40 6.06 -2.85 10.50
N SER A 41 4.99 -3.38 9.90
CA SER A 41 4.75 -4.83 9.79
C SER A 41 5.09 -5.31 8.38
N ILE A 42 5.89 -6.38 8.30
CA ILE A 42 6.26 -7.01 7.02
C ILE A 42 5.13 -7.94 6.61
N PHE A 43 4.48 -7.65 5.49
CA PHE A 43 3.47 -8.52 4.92
C PHE A 43 4.15 -9.58 4.05
N SER A 44 4.09 -10.84 4.48
CA SER A 44 4.66 -11.97 3.74
C SER A 44 3.67 -13.12 3.71
N THR A 45 3.31 -13.57 2.51
CA THR A 45 2.46 -14.74 2.27
C THR A 45 3.13 -16.08 2.65
N LYS A 46 4.37 -16.06 3.17
CA LYS A 46 5.16 -17.26 3.50
C LYS A 46 5.51 -17.42 4.98
N ASN A 47 5.44 -16.39 5.81
CA ASN A 47 5.83 -16.48 7.22
C ASN A 47 4.97 -15.54 8.09
N GLN A 48 3.88 -16.11 8.61
CA GLN A 48 3.00 -15.50 9.61
C GLN A 48 3.62 -15.72 11.01
N LYS A 49 4.34 -14.74 11.55
CA LYS A 49 4.76 -14.75 12.97
C LYS A 49 3.90 -13.73 13.70
N ASN A 50 2.80 -14.20 14.33
CA ASN A 50 1.90 -13.63 15.35
C ASN A 50 1.78 -12.11 15.57
N THR A 51 2.84 -11.29 15.48
CA THR A 51 2.78 -9.82 15.58
C THR A 51 2.23 -9.17 14.30
N THR A 52 2.38 -9.85 13.16
CA THR A 52 1.77 -9.41 11.88
C THR A 52 0.25 -9.49 11.91
N ASP A 53 -0.32 -10.41 12.70
CA ASP A 53 -1.76 -10.69 12.69
C ASP A 53 -2.55 -9.56 13.34
N ASP A 54 -2.21 -9.14 14.56
CA ASP A 54 -2.95 -8.07 15.26
C ASP A 54 -2.90 -6.74 14.50
N TYR A 55 -1.74 -6.36 13.97
CA TYR A 55 -1.60 -5.15 13.14
C TYR A 55 -2.40 -5.26 11.83
N PHE A 56 -2.47 -6.45 11.24
CA PHE A 56 -3.28 -6.71 10.05
C PHE A 56 -4.78 -6.67 10.35
N PHE A 57 -5.24 -7.25 11.46
CA PHE A 57 -6.65 -7.16 11.87
C PHE A 57 -7.05 -5.72 12.19
N ASP A 58 -6.22 -4.99 12.92
CA ASP A 58 -6.44 -3.58 13.25
C ASP A 58 -6.46 -2.67 12.01
N SER A 59 -5.81 -3.08 10.91
CA SER A 59 -5.82 -2.33 9.65
C SER A 59 -7.19 -2.24 8.98
N ALA A 60 -8.16 -3.07 9.41
CA ALA A 60 -9.53 -2.98 8.91
C ALA A 60 -10.19 -1.62 9.19
N GLU A 61 -9.76 -0.93 10.25
CA GLU A 61 -10.32 0.36 10.69
C GLU A 61 -9.32 1.52 10.61
N LYS A 62 -8.06 1.25 10.23
CA LYS A 62 -6.95 2.22 10.26
C LYS A 62 -6.20 2.25 8.93
N VAL A 63 -5.57 3.39 8.63
CA VAL A 63 -4.58 3.47 7.53
C VAL A 63 -3.28 2.82 8.00
N SER A 64 -3.02 1.61 7.52
CA SER A 64 -1.84 0.82 7.86
C SER A 64 -0.91 0.65 6.66
N PHE A 65 0.40 0.56 6.93
CA PHE A 65 1.44 0.43 5.91
C PHE A 65 2.05 -0.96 5.96
N PHE A 66 2.15 -1.61 4.80
CA PHE A 66 2.64 -2.97 4.67
C PHE A 66 3.89 -3.01 3.79
N PHE A 67 4.94 -3.66 4.26
CA PHE A 67 6.22 -3.76 3.55
C PHE A 67 6.39 -5.13 2.89
N GLU A 68 6.97 -5.15 1.69
CA GLU A 68 7.26 -6.39 0.96
C GLU A 68 8.46 -7.16 1.57
N GLY A 69 8.36 -8.49 1.58
CA GLY A 69 9.29 -9.42 2.26
C GLY A 69 10.73 -9.52 1.75
N ILE A 70 11.22 -8.55 0.97
CA ILE A 70 12.63 -8.42 0.54
C ILE A 70 13.25 -7.10 1.05
N SER A 71 12.48 -6.27 1.75
CA SER A 71 12.87 -4.91 2.14
C SER A 71 13.53 -4.81 3.52
N GLN A 72 14.08 -5.90 4.09
CA GLN A 72 14.89 -5.82 5.31
C GLN A 72 16.32 -5.30 5.05
N SER A 73 16.86 -5.47 3.84
CA SER A 73 18.24 -5.04 3.51
C SER A 73 18.31 -3.78 2.64
N ILE A 74 17.18 -3.16 2.29
CA ILE A 74 17.11 -1.94 1.47
C ILE A 74 16.53 -0.81 2.33
N PHE A 75 17.25 -0.43 3.38
CA PHE A 75 17.15 0.92 3.93
C PHE A 75 18.45 1.67 3.66
N PRO A 76 18.61 2.30 2.48
CA PRO A 76 19.49 3.44 2.34
C PRO A 76 18.69 4.74 2.50
N LYS A 77 19.31 5.70 3.19
CA LYS A 77 18.84 7.09 3.42
C LYS A 77 18.67 7.86 2.11
N SER A 78 17.65 7.57 1.32
CA SER A 78 17.14 8.44 0.25
C SER A 78 16.02 7.69 -0.46
N ILE A 79 14.80 8.17 -0.29
CA ILE A 79 13.63 7.77 -1.07
C ILE A 79 13.97 8.10 -2.53
N PHE A 80 14.31 7.08 -3.33
CA PHE A 80 14.49 7.24 -4.78
C PHE A 80 13.21 6.78 -5.46
N ALA A 81 12.27 7.71 -5.65
CA ALA A 81 11.08 7.50 -6.46
C ALA A 81 11.49 7.34 -7.93
N ARG A 82 11.36 6.14 -8.50
CA ARG A 82 11.57 5.91 -9.93
C ARG A 82 10.24 6.11 -10.66
N ARG A 83 10.17 7.16 -11.50
CA ARG A 83 9.12 7.37 -12.50
C ARG A 83 9.20 6.32 -13.61
N HIS A 84 8.09 5.65 -13.89
CA HIS A 84 7.72 5.15 -15.22
C HIS A 84 6.21 5.29 -15.38
#